data_AF-R7ME75-F1
#
_entry.id   AF-R7ME75-F1
#
_cell.length_a   1.000
_cell.length_b   1.000
_cell.length_c   1.000
_cell.angle_alpha   90.00
_cell.angle_beta   90.00
_cell.angle_gamma   90.00
#
_symmetry.space_group_name_H-M   'P 1'
#
loop_
_entity.id
_entity.type
_entity.pdbx_description
1 polymer ?
#
loop_
_entity_poly.entity_id
_entity_poly.type
_entity_poly.pdbx_seq_one_letter_code
_entity_poly.pdbx_strand_id
1 'polypeptide(L)'
;MNVLSYLKDLYTKENSLLNHITLFALLGICAISTVGYLSYSFANIFSWVTSIPSQKAYILLVFALMTIFFFCGYIYSFANNVFQDKTALPELELSSYSAFVRTLPVLISWYIYEAFLMVVGFVTVPATNHLFYVYYSVFLCILPFINLISIAFAKDFKLRPALFSFLTLFKVLNQTLGDVIKLFLQIVLLLIIPAGLVYLMFKYSAGITQETLKFSVNNIILCIATYLMMVVKLVYTRGLVEIVKDKLANL
;
A
#
# COMPACT_ATOMS: atom_id res chain seq x y z
N MET A 1 0.86 12.57 -17.00
CA MET A 1 0.84 12.31 -15.55
C MET A 1 1.42 13.47 -14.76
N ASN A 2 0.63 14.04 -13.86
CA ASN A 2 1.05 15.10 -12.95
C ASN A 2 0.65 14.71 -11.52
N VAL A 3 1.59 14.14 -10.77
CA VAL A 3 1.38 13.65 -9.40
C VAL A 3 0.91 14.77 -8.45
N LEU A 4 1.33 16.01 -8.66
CA LEU A 4 0.89 17.16 -7.86
C LEU A 4 -0.56 17.53 -8.13
N SER A 5 -1.03 17.44 -9.38
CA SER A 5 -2.45 17.64 -9.66
C SER A 5 -3.30 16.52 -9.08
N TYR A 6 -2.79 15.27 -9.08
CA TYR A 6 -3.49 14.15 -8.45
C TYR A 6 -3.62 14.33 -6.94
N LEU A 7 -2.56 14.80 -6.28
CA LEU A 7 -2.60 15.16 -4.87
C LEU A 7 -3.61 16.28 -4.62
N LYS A 8 -3.56 17.36 -5.41
CA LYS A 8 -4.50 18.49 -5.30
C LYS A 8 -5.96 18.01 -5.35
N ASP A 9 -6.30 17.17 -6.31
CA ASP A 9 -7.68 16.69 -6.49
C ASP A 9 -8.22 15.89 -5.30
N LEU A 10 -7.34 15.24 -4.52
CA LEU A 10 -7.74 14.54 -3.29
C LEU A 10 -8.18 15.51 -2.17
N TYR A 11 -7.78 16.79 -2.24
CA TYR A 11 -8.05 17.79 -1.20
C TYR A 11 -9.05 18.87 -1.62
N THR A 12 -9.35 19.03 -2.91
CA THR A 12 -10.15 20.16 -3.40
C THR A 12 -11.62 19.87 -3.67
N LYS A 13 -12.08 18.63 -3.48
CA LYS A 13 -13.49 18.26 -3.76
C LYS A 13 -14.39 18.36 -2.52
N GLU A 14 -15.70 18.37 -2.75
CA GLU A 14 -16.73 18.44 -1.71
C GLU A 14 -16.55 17.32 -0.66
N ASN A 15 -16.85 17.63 0.60
CA ASN A 15 -16.69 16.74 1.77
C ASN A 15 -15.27 16.18 2.01
N SER A 16 -14.25 16.69 1.32
CA SER A 16 -12.86 16.22 1.46
C SER A 16 -12.34 16.24 2.90
N LEU A 17 -12.61 17.30 3.67
CA LEU A 17 -12.16 17.40 5.06
C LEU A 17 -12.68 16.26 5.94
N LEU A 18 -14.00 15.99 5.88
CA LEU A 18 -14.61 14.92 6.67
C LEU A 18 -14.06 13.55 6.26
N ASN A 19 -13.91 13.31 4.96
CA ASN A 19 -13.36 12.06 4.45
C ASN A 19 -11.90 11.86 4.90
N HIS A 20 -11.08 12.91 4.89
CA HIS A 20 -9.69 12.85 5.39
C HIS A 20 -9.62 12.62 6.90
N ILE A 21 -10.47 13.27 7.70
CA ILE A 21 -10.52 13.06 9.16
C ILE A 21 -10.91 11.61 9.47
N THR A 22 -11.93 11.10 8.78
CA THR A 22 -12.42 9.73 9.00
C THR A 22 -11.38 8.70 8.53
N LEU A 23 -10.71 8.98 7.40
CA LEU A 23 -9.60 8.18 6.89
C LEU A 23 -8.44 8.15 7.89
N PHE A 24 -8.05 9.30 8.43
CA PHE A 24 -7.00 9.43 9.44
C PHE A 24 -7.34 8.62 10.70
N ALA A 25 -8.58 8.73 11.21
CA ALA A 25 -9.02 8.00 12.39
C ALA A 25 -8.95 6.47 12.18
N LEU A 26 -9.47 5.97 11.06
CA LEU A 26 -9.49 4.54 10.78
C LEU A 26 -8.09 3.97 10.47
N LEU A 27 -7.23 4.74 9.79
CA LEU A 27 -5.82 4.38 9.60
C LEU A 27 -5.05 4.40 10.91
N GLY A 28 -5.39 5.30 11.85
CA GLY A 28 -4.81 5.32 13.18
C GLY A 28 -5.12 4.04 13.95
N ILE A 29 -6.38 3.58 13.91
CA ILE A 29 -6.77 2.28 14.47
C ILE A 29 -5.96 1.15 13.82
N CYS A 30 -5.87 1.14 12.49
CA CYS A 30 -5.07 0.16 11.76
C CYS A 30 -3.60 0.16 12.22
N ALA A 31 -2.97 1.33 12.26
CA ALA A 31 -1.56 1.49 12.62
C ALA A 31 -1.27 1.00 14.05
N ILE A 32 -2.08 1.43 15.02
CA ILE A 32 -1.92 1.06 16.43
C ILE A 32 -2.18 -0.44 16.61
N SER A 33 -3.22 -0.99 15.98
CA SER A 33 -3.52 -2.42 16.06
C SER A 33 -2.43 -3.28 15.43
N THR A 34 -1.93 -2.91 14.25
CA THR A 34 -0.86 -3.65 13.56
C THR A 34 0.43 -3.58 14.36
N VAL A 35 0.89 -2.38 14.72
CA VAL A 35 2.16 -2.24 15.45
C VAL A 35 2.07 -2.82 16.86
N GLY A 36 0.91 -2.72 17.50
CA GLY A 36 0.66 -3.34 18.79
C GLY A 36 0.78 -4.87 18.75
N TYR A 37 0.21 -5.51 17.72
CA TYR A 37 0.38 -6.95 17.51
C TYR A 37 1.82 -7.32 17.14
N LEU A 38 2.47 -6.56 16.25
CA LEU A 38 3.86 -6.82 15.85
C LEU A 38 4.85 -6.63 17.00
N SER A 39 4.60 -5.70 17.91
CA SER A 39 5.43 -5.50 19.11
C SER A 39 5.37 -6.69 20.05
N TYR A 40 4.23 -7.39 20.10
CA TYR A 40 4.09 -8.64 20.83
C TYR A 40 4.80 -9.80 20.12
N SER A 41 4.51 -10.03 18.84
CA SER A 41 5.04 -11.19 18.09
C SER A 41 6.52 -11.07 17.71
N PHE A 42 7.02 -9.83 17.58
CA PHE A 42 8.36 -9.50 17.10
C PHE A 42 8.99 -8.41 17.97
N ALA A 43 8.99 -8.61 19.28
CA ALA A 43 9.49 -7.66 20.28
C ALA A 43 10.90 -7.13 19.96
N ASN A 44 11.79 -7.96 19.43
CA ASN A 44 13.17 -7.55 19.08
C ASN A 44 13.24 -6.46 17.99
N ILE A 45 12.18 -6.30 17.18
CA ILE A 45 12.14 -5.37 16.05
C ILE A 45 11.23 -4.18 16.34
N PHE A 46 10.15 -4.39 17.12
CA PHE A 46 9.09 -3.39 17.32
C PHE A 46 8.90 -2.92 18.77
N SER A 47 9.70 -3.42 19.73
CA SER A 47 9.64 -3.01 21.15
C SER A 47 9.87 -1.52 21.37
N TRP A 48 10.50 -0.82 20.42
CA TRP A 48 10.70 0.63 20.49
C TRP A 48 9.39 1.43 20.38
N VAL A 49 8.29 0.81 19.94
CA VAL A 49 6.99 1.46 19.79
C VAL A 49 6.08 1.18 20.97
N THR A 50 5.84 -0.10 21.31
CA THR A 50 4.82 -0.48 22.31
C THR A 50 5.20 -1.75 23.09
N SER A 51 4.71 -1.85 24.33
CA SER A 51 4.68 -3.06 25.15
C SER A 51 3.22 -3.38 25.44
N ILE A 52 2.68 -4.46 24.86
CA ILE A 52 1.27 -4.83 25.00
C ILE A 52 1.14 -6.20 25.67
N PRO A 53 0.28 -6.36 26.69
CA PRO A 53 0.00 -7.66 27.30
C PRO A 53 -0.53 -8.69 26.30
N SER A 54 -0.05 -9.94 26.42
CA SER A 54 -0.35 -11.06 25.50
C SER A 54 -1.84 -11.30 25.24
N GLN A 55 -2.69 -11.15 26.26
CA GLN A 55 -4.13 -11.38 26.17
C GLN A 55 -4.85 -10.39 25.24
N LYS A 56 -4.27 -9.20 25.01
CA LYS A 56 -4.84 -8.18 24.11
C LYS A 56 -4.30 -8.28 22.68
N ALA A 57 -3.20 -9.01 22.46
CA ALA A 57 -2.54 -9.10 21.16
C ALA A 57 -3.44 -9.72 20.08
N TYR A 58 -4.21 -10.76 20.41
CA TYR A 58 -5.13 -11.41 19.46
C TYR A 58 -6.29 -10.52 19.04
N ILE A 59 -6.81 -9.69 19.95
CA ILE A 59 -7.85 -8.70 19.62
C ILE A 59 -7.28 -7.65 18.65
N LEU A 60 -6.05 -7.19 18.89
CA LEU A 60 -5.36 -6.26 17.99
C LEU A 60 -5.09 -6.87 16.62
N LEU A 61 -4.77 -8.17 16.55
CA LEU A 61 -4.64 -8.87 15.27
C LEU A 61 -5.95 -8.86 14.48
N VAL A 62 -7.08 -9.13 15.14
CA VAL A 62 -8.40 -9.11 14.49
C VAL A 62 -8.70 -7.71 13.93
N PHE A 63 -8.51 -6.66 14.73
CA PHE A 63 -8.69 -5.28 14.25
C PHE A 63 -7.73 -4.91 13.12
N ALA A 64 -6.46 -5.33 13.20
CA ALA A 64 -5.48 -5.10 12.15
C ALA A 64 -5.91 -5.78 10.84
N LEU A 65 -6.31 -7.05 10.88
CA LEU A 65 -6.76 -7.78 9.67
C LEU A 65 -8.02 -7.16 9.07
N MET A 66 -9.03 -6.85 9.90
CA MET A 66 -10.27 -6.21 9.44
C MET A 66 -9.97 -4.89 8.73
N THR A 67 -9.18 -4.01 9.35
CA THR A 67 -8.83 -2.71 8.77
C THR A 67 -7.92 -2.83 7.53
N ILE A 68 -6.97 -3.76 7.51
CA ILE A 68 -6.13 -4.04 6.32
C ILE A 68 -6.98 -4.52 5.14
N PHE A 69 -7.92 -5.44 5.36
CA PHE A 69 -8.82 -5.92 4.30
C PHE A 69 -9.72 -4.79 3.79
N PHE A 70 -10.24 -3.97 4.69
CA PHE A 70 -10.99 -2.78 4.34
C PHE A 70 -10.15 -1.84 3.45
N PHE A 71 -8.93 -1.48 3.86
CA PHE A 71 -8.09 -0.54 3.11
C PHE A 71 -7.59 -1.11 1.78
N CYS A 72 -7.33 -2.40 1.72
CA CYS A 72 -7.01 -3.08 0.46
C CYS A 72 -8.16 -2.93 -0.54
N GLY A 73 -9.39 -3.24 -0.10
CA GLY A 73 -10.59 -3.03 -0.89
C GLY A 73 -10.87 -1.57 -1.24
N TYR A 74 -10.66 -0.66 -0.31
CA TYR A 74 -10.80 0.79 -0.50
C TYR A 74 -9.90 1.32 -1.63
N ILE A 75 -8.65 0.84 -1.71
CA ILE A 75 -7.72 1.20 -2.80
C ILE A 75 -8.27 0.76 -4.16
N TYR A 76 -8.84 -0.44 -4.26
CA TYR A 76 -9.43 -0.94 -5.50
C TYR A 76 -10.75 -0.24 -5.86
N SER A 77 -11.59 0.10 -4.88
CA SER A 77 -12.75 0.95 -5.08
C SER A 77 -12.35 2.34 -5.57
N PHE A 78 -11.30 2.93 -5.00
CA PHE A 78 -10.74 4.19 -5.49
C PHE A 78 -10.24 4.06 -6.93
N ALA A 79 -9.50 3.00 -7.26
CA ALA A 79 -9.06 2.75 -8.63
C ALA A 79 -10.24 2.67 -9.60
N ASN A 80 -11.30 1.94 -9.25
CA ASN A 80 -12.53 1.83 -10.04
C ASN A 80 -13.21 3.20 -10.26
N ASN A 81 -13.30 4.01 -9.21
CA ASN A 81 -13.84 5.37 -9.30
C ASN A 81 -13.02 6.24 -10.27
N VAL A 82 -11.68 6.17 -10.20
CA VAL A 82 -10.81 6.88 -11.14
C VAL A 82 -10.99 6.37 -12.57
N PHE A 83 -11.21 5.06 -12.78
CA PHE A 83 -11.58 4.52 -14.10
C PHE A 83 -12.88 5.12 -14.65
N GLN A 84 -13.82 5.48 -13.77
CA GLN A 84 -15.09 6.14 -14.09
C GLN A 84 -15.01 7.68 -14.02
N ASP A 85 -13.80 8.25 -14.06
CA ASP A 85 -13.52 9.68 -13.98
C ASP A 85 -14.00 10.38 -12.68
N LYS A 86 -14.32 9.60 -11.66
CA LYS A 86 -14.61 10.06 -10.30
C LYS A 86 -13.32 10.13 -9.50
N THR A 87 -12.63 11.25 -9.59
CA THR A 87 -11.31 11.43 -8.94
C THR A 87 -11.35 11.90 -7.47
N ALA A 88 -12.54 11.91 -6.85
CA ALA A 88 -12.70 12.30 -5.44
C ALA A 88 -12.23 11.21 -4.49
N LEU A 89 -11.84 11.60 -3.27
CA LEU A 89 -11.61 10.65 -2.18
C LEU A 89 -12.94 9.93 -1.89
N PRO A 90 -13.02 8.59 -2.04
CA PRO A 90 -14.25 7.86 -1.85
C PRO A 90 -14.66 7.89 -0.39
N GLU A 91 -15.96 7.88 -0.17
CA GLU A 91 -16.53 7.70 1.16
C GLU A 91 -16.15 6.33 1.73
N LEU A 92 -16.01 6.25 3.05
CA LEU A 92 -15.60 5.04 3.74
C LEU A 92 -16.80 4.11 3.93
N GLU A 93 -17.14 3.41 2.86
CA GLU A 93 -18.26 2.47 2.83
C GLU A 93 -17.81 1.03 3.04
N LEU A 94 -18.70 0.22 3.64
CA LEU A 94 -18.53 -1.23 3.77
C LEU A 94 -18.41 -1.97 2.42
N SER A 95 -18.84 -1.32 1.32
CA SER A 95 -18.64 -1.81 -0.05
C SER A 95 -17.15 -2.08 -0.37
N SER A 96 -16.22 -1.43 0.35
CA SER A 96 -14.78 -1.71 0.29
C SER A 96 -14.46 -3.18 0.60
N TYR A 97 -15.12 -3.82 1.57
CA TYR A 97 -14.91 -5.25 1.84
C TYR A 97 -15.35 -6.12 0.65
N SER A 98 -16.44 -5.74 -0.03
CA SER A 98 -16.89 -6.45 -1.23
C SER A 98 -15.87 -6.31 -2.36
N ALA A 99 -15.30 -5.12 -2.56
CA ALA A 99 -14.23 -4.90 -3.53
C ALA A 99 -12.97 -5.72 -3.21
N PHE A 100 -12.60 -5.85 -1.93
CA PHE A 100 -11.52 -6.73 -1.50
C PHE A 100 -11.78 -8.18 -1.88
N VAL A 101 -12.96 -8.72 -1.52
CA VAL A 101 -13.33 -10.11 -1.81
C VAL A 101 -13.34 -10.40 -3.31
N ARG A 102 -13.83 -9.47 -4.14
CA ARG A 102 -13.80 -9.59 -5.61
C ARG A 102 -12.38 -9.68 -6.16
N THR A 103 -11.42 -9.05 -5.50
CA THR A 103 -10.02 -8.97 -5.94
C THR A 103 -9.17 -10.14 -5.45
N LEU A 104 -9.65 -10.91 -4.46
CA LEU A 104 -8.95 -12.07 -3.91
C LEU A 104 -8.48 -13.09 -4.96
N PRO A 105 -9.28 -13.50 -5.96
CA PRO A 105 -8.84 -14.52 -6.91
C PRO A 105 -7.59 -14.09 -7.70
N VAL A 106 -7.57 -12.83 -8.15
CA VAL A 106 -6.42 -12.26 -8.87
C VAL A 106 -5.23 -12.12 -7.94
N LEU A 107 -5.42 -11.58 -6.73
CA LEU A 107 -4.35 -11.46 -5.73
C LEU A 107 -3.72 -12.80 -5.39
N ILE A 108 -4.53 -13.81 -5.08
CA ILE A 108 -4.06 -15.16 -4.73
C ILE A 108 -3.23 -15.74 -5.86
N SER A 109 -3.70 -15.63 -7.12
CA SER A 109 -2.95 -16.12 -8.27
C SER A 109 -1.58 -15.48 -8.40
N TRP A 110 -1.49 -14.16 -8.26
CA TRP A 110 -0.22 -13.45 -8.37
C TRP A 110 0.69 -13.68 -7.16
N TYR A 111 0.15 -13.79 -5.95
CA TYR A 111 0.93 -14.20 -4.78
C TYR A 111 1.49 -15.61 -4.90
N ILE A 112 0.78 -16.55 -5.54
CA ILE A 112 1.31 -17.88 -5.84
C ILE A 112 2.51 -17.76 -6.80
N TYR A 113 2.42 -16.93 -7.85
CA TYR A 113 3.55 -16.69 -8.75
C TYR A 113 4.73 -16.01 -8.04
N GLU A 114 4.48 -15.01 -7.20
CA GLU A 114 5.52 -14.35 -6.40
C GLU A 114 6.21 -15.32 -5.46
N ALA A 115 5.44 -16.13 -4.72
CA ALA A 115 5.98 -17.15 -3.82
C ALA A 115 6.80 -18.19 -4.58
N PHE A 116 6.30 -18.66 -5.73
CA PHE A 116 7.04 -19.59 -6.57
C PHE A 116 8.37 -19.00 -7.05
N LEU A 117 8.36 -17.79 -7.59
CA LEU A 117 9.57 -17.09 -8.01
C LEU A 117 10.55 -16.96 -6.83
N MET A 118 10.08 -16.47 -5.68
CA MET A 118 10.90 -16.31 -4.49
C MET A 118 11.57 -17.62 -4.07
N VAL A 119 10.81 -18.73 -3.98
CA VAL A 119 11.35 -20.05 -3.64
C VAL A 119 12.39 -20.51 -4.65
N VAL A 120 12.12 -20.38 -5.96
CA VAL A 120 13.10 -20.72 -7.00
C VAL A 120 14.38 -19.91 -6.84
N GLY A 121 14.27 -18.60 -6.60
CA GLY A 121 15.41 -17.71 -6.36
C GLY A 121 16.28 -18.17 -5.18
N PHE A 122 15.65 -18.49 -4.04
CA PHE A 122 16.36 -18.98 -2.86
C PHE A 122 17.03 -20.34 -3.07
N VAL A 123 16.38 -21.27 -3.80
CA VAL A 123 16.93 -22.61 -4.06
C VAL A 123 18.08 -22.56 -5.07
N THR A 124 17.97 -21.70 -6.09
CA THR A 124 18.94 -21.64 -7.19
C THR A 124 20.12 -20.71 -6.91
N VAL A 125 19.93 -19.68 -6.08
CA VAL A 125 20.97 -18.70 -5.76
C VAL A 125 21.08 -18.56 -4.25
N PRO A 126 22.13 -19.11 -3.61
CA PRO A 126 22.33 -18.98 -2.18
C PRO A 126 22.45 -17.52 -1.75
N ALA A 127 21.91 -17.16 -0.59
CA ALA A 127 21.92 -15.78 -0.07
C ALA A 127 23.33 -15.20 0.15
N THR A 128 24.36 -16.07 0.24
CA THR A 128 25.76 -15.67 0.34
C THR A 128 26.37 -15.22 -0.99
N ASN A 129 25.70 -15.46 -2.12
CA ASN A 129 26.16 -15.10 -3.45
C ASN A 129 25.67 -13.70 -3.85
N HIS A 130 26.54 -12.87 -4.42
CA HIS A 130 26.19 -11.54 -4.93
C HIS A 130 25.03 -11.57 -5.96
N LEU A 131 24.93 -12.65 -6.74
CA LEU A 131 23.84 -12.85 -7.70
C LEU A 131 22.46 -12.93 -7.04
N PHE A 132 22.39 -13.31 -5.75
CA PHE A 132 21.14 -13.35 -5.01
C PHE A 132 20.55 -11.94 -4.86
N TYR A 133 21.40 -10.95 -4.57
CA TYR A 133 20.97 -9.56 -4.44
C TYR A 133 20.55 -8.96 -5.79
N VAL A 134 21.21 -9.37 -6.89
CA VAL A 134 20.79 -8.98 -8.25
C VAL A 134 19.40 -9.56 -8.54
N TYR A 135 19.22 -10.86 -8.30
CA TYR A 135 17.93 -11.54 -8.46
C TYR A 135 16.83 -10.86 -7.64
N TYR A 136 17.09 -10.63 -6.35
CA TYR A 136 16.11 -10.02 -5.44
C TYR A 136 15.76 -8.58 -5.84
N SER A 137 16.74 -7.81 -6.32
CA SER A 137 16.51 -6.46 -6.84
C SER A 137 15.61 -6.48 -8.09
N VAL A 138 15.85 -7.41 -9.02
CA VAL A 138 15.00 -7.59 -10.20
C VAL A 138 13.59 -8.02 -9.79
N PHE A 139 13.45 -8.93 -8.84
CA PHE A 139 12.16 -9.35 -8.30
C PHE A 139 11.38 -8.16 -7.71
N LEU A 140 12.02 -7.33 -6.88
CA LEU A 140 11.40 -6.12 -6.33
C LEU A 140 10.96 -5.14 -7.42
N CYS A 141 11.75 -5.00 -8.50
CA CYS A 141 11.40 -4.16 -9.65
C CYS A 141 10.21 -4.68 -10.46
N ILE A 142 9.83 -5.96 -10.32
CA ILE A 142 8.68 -6.56 -11.01
C ILE A 142 7.36 -6.28 -10.27
N LEU A 143 7.37 -6.13 -8.95
CA LEU A 143 6.16 -5.95 -8.13
C LEU A 143 5.23 -4.81 -8.59
N PRO A 144 5.73 -3.63 -9.02
CA PRO A 144 4.88 -2.57 -9.56
C PRO A 144 4.06 -2.99 -10.80
N PHE A 145 4.61 -3.88 -11.62
CA PHE A 145 3.97 -4.37 -12.85
C PHE A 145 2.92 -5.44 -12.55
N ILE A 146 3.15 -6.28 -11.53
CA ILE A 146 2.12 -7.18 -11.00
C ILE A 146 0.95 -6.36 -10.46
N ASN A 147 1.25 -5.29 -9.71
CA ASN A 147 0.21 -4.40 -9.19
C ASN A 147 -0.59 -3.70 -10.31
N LEU A 148 0.00 -3.39 -11.46
CA LEU A 148 -0.75 -2.89 -12.64
C LEU A 148 -1.81 -3.87 -13.13
N ILE A 149 -1.55 -5.18 -13.07
CA ILE A 149 -2.51 -6.22 -13.47
C ILE A 149 -3.70 -6.22 -12.51
N SER A 150 -3.44 -6.10 -11.21
CA SER A 150 -4.51 -5.96 -10.20
C SER A 150 -5.29 -4.65 -10.36
N ILE A 151 -4.63 -3.54 -10.70
CA ILE A 151 -5.31 -2.27 -11.00
C ILE A 151 -6.15 -2.38 -12.27
N ALA A 152 -5.68 -3.07 -13.32
CA ALA A 152 -6.46 -3.29 -14.54
C ALA A 152 -7.73 -4.11 -14.28
N PHE A 153 -7.67 -5.09 -13.38
CA PHE A 153 -8.85 -5.81 -12.92
C PHE A 153 -9.87 -4.89 -12.24
N ALA A 154 -9.42 -3.90 -11.47
CA ALA A 154 -10.31 -2.97 -10.78
C ALA A 154 -11.11 -2.05 -11.72
N LYS A 155 -10.84 -2.03 -13.03
CA LYS A 155 -11.63 -1.32 -14.03
C LYS A 155 -13.10 -1.75 -14.04
N ASP A 156 -13.36 -3.05 -13.98
CA ASP A 156 -14.70 -3.63 -14.08
C ASP A 156 -14.94 -4.84 -13.17
N PHE A 157 -13.92 -5.28 -12.42
CA PHE A 157 -13.93 -6.47 -11.57
C PHE A 157 -14.34 -7.74 -12.33
N LYS A 158 -14.11 -7.80 -13.65
CA LYS A 158 -14.41 -8.98 -14.47
C LYS A 158 -13.20 -9.90 -14.55
N LEU A 159 -13.40 -11.16 -14.21
CA LEU A 159 -12.38 -12.19 -14.30
C LEU A 159 -12.13 -12.53 -15.77
N ARG A 160 -10.96 -12.13 -16.29
CA ARG A 160 -10.48 -12.46 -17.63
C ARG A 160 -9.31 -13.45 -17.53
N PRO A 161 -9.23 -14.50 -18.36
CA PRO A 161 -8.12 -15.46 -18.33
C PRO A 161 -6.74 -14.80 -18.44
N ALA A 162 -6.64 -13.70 -19.20
CA ALA A 162 -5.41 -12.92 -19.33
C ALA A 162 -4.87 -12.40 -17.99
N LEU A 163 -5.74 -12.08 -17.02
CA LEU A 163 -5.32 -11.55 -15.72
C LEU A 163 -4.62 -12.60 -14.84
N PHE A 164 -4.76 -13.88 -15.17
CA PHE A 164 -4.17 -15.00 -14.44
C PHE A 164 -2.94 -15.59 -15.14
N SER A 165 -2.65 -15.16 -16.37
CA SER A 165 -1.52 -15.69 -17.13
C SER A 165 -0.22 -15.00 -16.73
N PHE A 166 0.81 -15.78 -16.40
CA PHE A 166 2.16 -15.26 -16.16
C PHE A 166 2.71 -14.48 -17.37
N LEU A 167 2.35 -14.87 -18.60
CA LEU A 167 2.79 -14.20 -19.83
C LEU A 167 2.31 -12.74 -19.92
N THR A 168 1.21 -12.43 -19.25
CA THR A 168 0.69 -11.05 -19.18
C THR A 168 1.69 -10.09 -18.55
N LEU A 169 2.53 -10.58 -17.63
CA LEU A 169 3.56 -9.75 -17.00
C LEU A 169 4.54 -9.18 -18.04
N PHE A 170 5.00 -9.99 -18.99
CA PHE A 170 5.90 -9.54 -20.06
C PHE A 170 5.26 -8.51 -20.97
N LYS A 171 3.97 -8.69 -21.29
CA LYS A 171 3.20 -7.72 -22.07
C LYS A 171 3.08 -6.38 -21.33
N VAL A 172 2.75 -6.42 -20.04
CA VAL A 172 2.65 -5.23 -19.20
C VAL A 172 4.00 -4.51 -19.10
N LEU A 173 5.08 -5.24 -18.78
CA LEU A 173 6.45 -4.71 -18.76
C LEU A 173 6.79 -3.97 -20.06
N ASN A 174 6.62 -4.62 -21.21
CA ASN A 174 6.98 -4.04 -22.49
C ASN A 174 6.20 -2.76 -22.81
N GLN A 175 4.92 -2.68 -22.39
CA GLN A 175 4.04 -1.57 -22.72
C GLN A 175 4.12 -0.39 -21.74
N THR A 176 4.51 -0.63 -20.49
CA THR A 176 4.39 0.37 -19.41
C THR A 176 5.69 0.70 -18.67
N LEU A 177 6.82 0.08 -19.00
CA LEU A 177 8.09 0.25 -18.25
C LEU A 177 8.49 1.71 -18.07
N GLY A 178 8.54 2.50 -19.14
CA GLY A 178 8.91 3.92 -19.07
C GLY A 178 7.97 4.75 -18.20
N ASP A 179 6.66 4.52 -18.32
CA ASP A 179 5.64 5.28 -17.58
C ASP A 179 5.63 4.91 -16.09
N VAL A 180 5.84 3.63 -15.76
CA VAL A 180 5.96 3.15 -14.37
C VAL A 180 7.21 3.74 -13.71
N ILE A 181 8.36 3.73 -14.39
CA ILE A 181 9.60 4.34 -13.87
C ILE A 181 9.39 5.84 -13.62
N LYS A 182 8.76 6.54 -14.56
CA LYS A 182 8.46 7.97 -14.42
C LYS A 182 7.52 8.23 -13.24
N LEU A 183 6.46 7.42 -13.07
CA LEU A 183 5.57 7.51 -11.93
C LEU A 183 6.33 7.31 -10.62
N PHE A 184 7.14 6.27 -10.56
CA PHE A 184 7.90 5.90 -9.37
C PHE A 184 8.83 7.04 -8.94
N LEU A 185 9.58 7.63 -9.87
CA LEU A 185 10.43 8.79 -9.59
C LEU A 185 9.64 9.97 -9.04
N GLN A 186 8.48 10.29 -9.61
CA GLN A 186 7.62 11.38 -9.10
C GLN A 186 7.09 11.10 -7.69
N ILE A 187 6.71 9.85 -7.41
CA ILE A 187 6.23 9.43 -6.09
C ILE A 187 7.37 9.46 -5.05
N VAL A 188 8.57 9.00 -5.41
CA VAL A 188 9.75 9.09 -4.54
C VAL A 188 10.03 10.54 -4.18
N LEU A 189 10.04 11.45 -5.16
CA LEU A 189 10.21 12.89 -4.92
C LEU A 189 9.12 13.46 -4.00
N LEU A 190 7.86 13.08 -4.20
CA LEU A 190 6.76 13.48 -3.32
C LEU A 190 6.94 12.96 -1.88
N LEU A 191 7.50 11.76 -1.72
CA LEU A 191 7.63 11.06 -0.44
C LEU A 191 8.79 11.59 0.43
N ILE A 192 9.76 12.30 -0.14
CA ILE A 192 10.88 12.91 0.61
C ILE A 192 10.37 13.82 1.74
N ILE A 193 9.37 14.66 1.46
CA ILE A 193 8.82 15.61 2.43
C ILE A 193 8.13 14.89 3.61
N PRO A 194 7.10 14.04 3.40
CA PRO A 194 6.43 13.35 4.50
C PRO A 194 7.39 12.41 5.25
N ALA A 195 8.32 11.73 4.57
CA ALA A 195 9.31 10.89 5.23
C ALA A 195 10.25 11.70 6.13
N GLY A 196 10.73 12.85 5.65
CA GLY A 196 11.57 13.76 6.43
C GLY A 196 10.85 14.29 7.68
N LEU A 197 9.57 14.66 7.55
CA LEU A 197 8.74 15.09 8.68
C LEU A 197 8.58 13.98 9.72
N VAL A 198 8.19 12.78 9.30
CA VAL A 198 8.02 11.63 10.20
C VAL A 198 9.34 11.27 10.90
N TYR A 199 10.46 11.28 10.16
CA TYR A 199 11.79 11.05 10.73
C TYR A 199 12.14 12.07 11.82
N LEU A 200 11.91 13.36 11.55
CA LEU A 200 12.14 14.42 12.53
C LEU A 200 11.28 14.22 13.78
N MET A 201 9.99 13.89 13.62
CA MET A 201 9.10 13.63 14.74
C MET A 201 9.60 12.46 15.62
N PHE A 202 10.03 11.35 15.01
CA PHE A 202 10.61 10.24 15.78
C PHE A 202 11.91 10.63 16.47
N LYS A 203 12.76 11.43 15.82
CA LYS A 203 13.99 11.96 16.44
C LYS A 203 13.68 12.82 17.67
N TYR A 204 12.66 13.67 17.61
CA TYR A 204 12.21 14.45 18.77
C TYR A 204 11.64 13.56 19.88
N SER A 205 10.81 12.57 19.53
CA SER A 205 10.25 11.62 20.51
C SER A 205 11.31 10.82 21.25
N ALA A 206 12.44 10.51 20.59
CA ALA A 206 13.56 9.79 21.22
C ALA A 206 14.13 10.52 22.45
N GLY A 207 14.07 11.86 22.49
CA GLY A 207 14.53 12.69 23.61
C GLY A 207 13.56 12.79 24.79
N ILE A 208 12.34 12.25 24.69
CA ILE A 208 11.37 12.26 25.77
C ILE A 208 11.76 11.21 26.81
N THR A 209 11.97 11.63 28.05
CA THR A 209 12.38 10.74 29.17
C THR A 209 11.21 10.02 29.83
N GLN A 210 10.03 10.66 29.89
CA GLN A 210 8.82 10.06 30.46
C GLN A 210 8.23 9.02 29.51
N GLU A 211 8.26 7.75 29.90
CA GLU A 211 7.86 6.62 29.04
C GLU A 211 6.41 6.71 28.56
N THR A 212 5.47 7.12 29.42
CA THR A 212 4.05 7.25 29.05
C THR A 212 3.85 8.33 27.99
N LEU A 213 4.51 9.47 28.13
CA LEU A 213 4.45 10.57 27.16
C LEU A 213 5.11 10.16 25.83
N LYS A 214 6.28 9.52 25.90
CA LYS A 214 6.99 8.99 24.73
C LYS A 214 6.14 8.00 23.94
N PHE A 215 5.45 7.11 24.66
CA PHE A 215 4.51 6.16 24.06
C PHE A 215 3.36 6.85 23.34
N SER A 216 2.69 7.82 23.98
CA SER A 216 1.60 8.58 23.36
C SER A 216 2.07 9.31 22.10
N VAL A 217 3.23 9.95 22.16
CA VAL A 217 3.83 10.66 21.02
C VAL A 217 4.16 9.70 19.88
N ASN A 218 4.79 8.54 20.17
CA ASN A 218 5.09 7.54 19.14
C ASN A 218 3.85 7.03 18.41
N ASN A 219 2.74 6.80 19.11
CA ASN A 219 1.48 6.40 18.48
C ASN A 219 0.90 7.50 17.59
N ILE A 220 0.96 8.77 18.01
CA ILE A 220 0.52 9.90 17.17
C ILE A 220 1.37 9.97 15.89
N ILE A 221 2.68 9.82 16.01
CA ILE A 221 3.60 9.82 14.86
C ILE A 221 3.26 8.68 13.91
N LEU A 222 2.97 7.48 14.42
CA LEU A 222 2.55 6.34 13.60
C LEU A 222 1.25 6.64 12.84
N CYS A 223 0.22 7.18 13.51
CA CYS A 223 -1.03 7.54 12.85
C CYS A 223 -0.79 8.53 11.70
N ILE A 224 0.04 9.55 11.93
CA ILE A 224 0.43 10.55 10.91
C ILE A 224 1.19 9.87 9.75
N ALA A 225 2.18 9.04 10.06
CA ALA A 225 2.97 8.34 9.05
C ALA A 225 2.09 7.44 8.17
N THR A 226 1.22 6.64 8.77
CA THR A 226 0.31 5.74 8.05
C THR A 226 -0.68 6.52 7.18
N TYR A 227 -1.22 7.64 7.68
CA TYR A 227 -2.08 8.52 6.88
C TYR A 227 -1.35 9.11 5.67
N LEU A 228 -0.17 9.69 5.87
CA LEU A 228 0.62 10.27 4.78
C LEU A 228 0.98 9.22 3.72
N MET A 229 1.35 8.01 4.16
CA MET A 229 1.61 6.89 3.25
C MET A 229 0.37 6.46 2.48
N MET A 230 -0.81 6.47 3.10
CA MET A 230 -2.06 6.17 2.40
C MET A 230 -2.39 7.23 1.34
N VAL A 231 -2.21 8.51 1.64
CA VAL A 231 -2.40 9.59 0.65
C VAL A 231 -1.48 9.39 -0.55
N VAL A 232 -0.19 9.14 -0.31
CA VAL A 232 0.77 8.84 -1.39
C VAL A 232 0.37 7.58 -2.16
N LYS A 233 -0.11 6.54 -1.47
CA LYS A 233 -0.60 5.31 -2.12
C LYS A 233 -1.81 5.59 -3.03
N LEU A 234 -2.76 6.42 -2.62
CA LEU A 234 -3.89 6.83 -3.46
C LEU A 234 -3.42 7.60 -4.69
N VAL A 235 -2.49 8.55 -4.52
CA VAL A 235 -1.90 9.29 -5.66
C VAL A 235 -1.18 8.35 -6.62
N TYR A 236 -0.42 7.40 -6.10
CA TYR A 236 0.24 6.35 -6.90
C TYR A 236 -0.78 5.49 -7.65
N THR A 237 -1.82 5.01 -6.95
CA THR A 237 -2.91 4.23 -7.55
C THR A 237 -3.58 4.97 -8.70
N ARG A 238 -3.87 6.26 -8.54
CA ARG A 238 -4.38 7.08 -9.65
C ARG A 238 -3.40 7.12 -10.83
N GLY A 239 -2.12 7.30 -10.57
CA GLY A 239 -1.09 7.23 -11.61
C GLY A 239 -1.10 5.90 -12.37
N LEU A 240 -1.25 4.78 -11.66
CA LEU A 240 -1.37 3.46 -12.28
C LEU A 240 -2.64 3.31 -13.13
N VAL A 241 -3.77 3.84 -12.66
CA VAL A 241 -5.03 3.85 -13.43
C VAL A 241 -4.86 4.57 -14.76
N GLU A 242 -4.22 5.74 -14.78
CA GLU A 242 -3.97 6.48 -16.03
C GLU A 242 -3.07 5.67 -16.99
N ILE A 243 -2.01 5.03 -16.48
CA ILE A 243 -1.16 4.14 -17.30
C ILE A 243 -2.00 2.99 -17.89
N VAL A 244 -2.90 2.39 -17.10
CA VAL A 244 -3.77 1.32 -17.59
C VAL A 244 -4.74 1.83 -18.65
N LYS A 245 -5.38 2.99 -18.45
CA LYS A 245 -6.27 3.61 -19.44
C LYS A 245 -5.56 3.83 -20.77
N ASP A 246 -4.33 4.34 -20.71
CA ASP A 246 -3.56 4.72 -21.91
C ASP A 246 -2.93 3.53 -22.64
N LYS A 247 -2.41 2.54 -21.90
CA LYS A 247 -1.52 1.49 -22.46
C LYS A 247 -2.10 0.08 -22.39
N LEU A 248 -3.05 -0.18 -21.48
CA LEU A 248 -3.55 -1.52 -21.16
C LEU A 248 -5.08 -1.60 -21.24
N ALA A 249 -5.74 -0.73 -22.02
CA ALA A 249 -7.20 -0.63 -22.08
C ALA A 249 -7.93 -1.96 -22.39
N ASN A 250 -7.26 -2.88 -23.10
CA ASN A 250 -7.77 -4.17 -23.55
C ASN A 250 -7.27 -5.37 -22.71
N LEU A 251 -6.62 -5.12 -21.58
CA LEU A 251 -6.26 -6.16 -20.61
C LEU A 251 -7.48 -6.59 -19.77
#